data_AF-A0A9N9EBL8-F1
#
_entry.id   AF-A0A9N9EBL8-F1
#
_cell.length_a   1.000
_cell.length_b   1.000
_cell.length_c   1.000
_cell.angle_alpha   90.00
_cell.angle_beta   90.00
_cell.angle_gamma   90.00
#
_symmetry.space_group_name_H-M   'P 1'
#
loop_
_entity.id
_entity.type
_entity.pdbx_description
1 polymer ?
#
loop_
_entity_poly.entity_id
_entity_poly.type
_entity_poly.pdbx_seq_one_letter_code
_entity_poly.pdbx_strand_id
1 'polypeptide(L)'
;MAPQPLVNRIGTLVQHPQFTWWCGHCIVFFCFIIHLFYWITFRASEGASFYYTAYLGAMLSYGVVIYKSFGTPAPTWEYFQKINRDENVFYLVLACVWFMNAQVFANASRFIQSWVHKNYDKAMRTVSFVEQAFSDVARFLDGMLLPSANNSIHPYIANLYRQAKSAVIWAGQFQPQSGRQTSNSQSGRFQSRANTH
;
A
#
# COMPACT_ATOMS: atom_id res chain seq x y z
N MET A 1 19.32 -50.06 -25.76
CA MET A 1 18.20 -50.00 -24.79
C MET A 1 17.11 -49.15 -25.40
N ALA A 2 15.92 -49.71 -25.67
CA ALA A 2 14.82 -48.95 -26.25
C ALA A 2 14.44 -47.77 -25.33
N PRO A 3 14.09 -46.60 -25.87
CA PRO A 3 13.69 -45.47 -25.06
C PRO A 3 12.46 -45.84 -24.24
N GLN A 4 12.60 -45.80 -22.91
CA GLN A 4 11.48 -45.94 -21.97
C GLN A 4 10.31 -45.04 -22.41
N PRO A 5 9.04 -45.51 -22.33
CA PRO A 5 7.88 -44.72 -22.72
C PRO A 5 7.84 -43.39 -21.93
N LEU A 6 7.36 -42.32 -22.58
CA LEU A 6 7.42 -40.95 -22.06
C LEU A 6 6.83 -40.81 -20.64
N VAL A 7 5.77 -41.56 -20.35
CA VAL A 7 5.13 -41.58 -19.02
C VAL A 7 6.08 -42.06 -17.94
N ASN A 8 6.88 -43.10 -18.19
CA ASN A 8 7.84 -43.62 -17.22
C ASN A 8 8.95 -42.60 -16.93
N ARG A 9 9.39 -41.86 -17.96
CA ARG A 9 10.40 -40.80 -17.80
C ARG A 9 9.88 -39.63 -16.98
N ILE A 10 8.65 -39.20 -17.23
CA ILE A 10 7.98 -38.15 -16.44
C ILE A 10 7.79 -38.64 -14.99
N GLY A 11 7.38 -39.89 -14.80
CA GLY A 11 7.25 -40.51 -13.48
C GLY A 11 8.56 -40.48 -12.68
N THR A 12 9.68 -40.85 -13.30
CA THR A 12 11.01 -40.78 -12.66
C THR A 12 11.43 -39.33 -12.38
N LEU A 13 11.06 -38.38 -13.24
CA LEU A 13 11.40 -36.97 -13.07
C LEU A 13 10.64 -36.33 -11.90
N VAL A 14 9.34 -36.61 -11.75
CA VAL A 14 8.50 -36.11 -10.66
C VAL A 14 8.93 -36.67 -9.31
N GLN A 15 9.45 -37.90 -9.28
CA GLN A 15 10.01 -38.52 -8.08
C GLN A 15 11.40 -37.98 -7.70
N HIS A 16 12.01 -37.17 -8.56
CA HIS A 16 13.34 -36.65 -8.30
C HIS A 16 13.29 -35.51 -7.27
N PRO A 17 14.08 -35.55 -6.18
CA PRO A 17 14.10 -34.49 -5.17
C PRO A 17 14.38 -33.09 -5.74
N GLN A 18 15.17 -32.99 -6.83
CA GLN A 18 15.41 -31.70 -7.48
C GLN A 18 14.14 -31.10 -8.10
N PHE A 19 13.21 -31.92 -8.57
CA PHE A 19 11.95 -31.43 -9.13
C PHE A 19 11.09 -30.80 -8.02
N THR A 20 10.95 -31.50 -6.89
CA THR A 20 10.23 -30.98 -5.72
C THR A 20 10.86 -29.71 -5.16
N TRP A 21 12.20 -29.65 -5.09
CA TRP A 21 12.94 -28.46 -4.69
C TRP A 21 12.67 -27.27 -5.62
N TRP A 22 12.68 -27.50 -6.94
CA TRP A 22 12.39 -26.49 -7.95
C TRP A 22 10.94 -25.97 -7.85
N CYS A 23 9.97 -26.87 -7.64
CA CYS A 23 8.57 -26.48 -7.45
C CYS A 23 8.41 -25.52 -6.25
N GLY A 24 9.07 -25.79 -5.13
CA GLY A 24 9.04 -24.89 -3.97
C GLY A 24 9.61 -23.50 -4.30
N HIS A 25 10.71 -23.42 -5.04
CA HIS A 25 11.28 -22.15 -5.49
C HIS A 25 10.36 -21.40 -6.47
N CYS A 26 9.68 -22.11 -7.38
CA CYS A 26 8.68 -21.49 -8.25
C CYS A 26 7.53 -20.89 -7.44
N ILE A 27 7.02 -21.61 -6.44
CA ILE A 27 5.96 -21.11 -5.55
C ILE A 27 6.42 -19.83 -4.85
N VAL A 28 7.62 -19.84 -4.25
CA VAL A 28 8.20 -18.66 -3.58
C VAL A 28 8.30 -17.48 -4.54
N PHE A 29 8.84 -17.69 -5.74
CA PHE A 29 9.07 -16.64 -6.72
C PHE A 29 7.76 -16.00 -7.22
N PHE A 30 6.77 -16.81 -7.59
CA PHE A 30 5.47 -16.28 -8.04
C PHE A 30 4.71 -15.60 -6.91
N CYS A 31 4.70 -16.17 -5.70
CA CYS A 31 4.07 -15.55 -4.55
C CYS A 31 4.75 -14.24 -4.15
N PHE A 32 6.08 -14.17 -4.24
CA PHE A 32 6.84 -12.96 -3.99
C PHE A 32 6.46 -11.84 -4.97
N ILE A 33 6.40 -12.12 -6.28
CA ILE A 33 6.00 -11.11 -7.28
C ILE A 33 4.59 -10.59 -7.00
N ILE A 34 3.64 -11.49 -6.73
CA ILE A 34 2.25 -11.11 -6.44
C ILE A 34 2.19 -10.28 -5.15
N HIS A 35 2.88 -10.70 -4.09
CA HIS A 35 2.92 -9.96 -2.83
C HIS A 35 3.56 -8.58 -2.99
N LEU A 36 4.64 -8.47 -3.77
CA LEU A 36 5.29 -7.20 -4.10
C LEU A 36 4.34 -6.26 -4.84
N PHE A 37 3.56 -6.78 -5.79
CA PHE A 37 2.55 -5.99 -6.50
C PHE A 37 1.46 -5.47 -5.55
N TYR A 38 0.95 -6.30 -4.64
CA TYR A 38 -0.02 -5.87 -3.61
C TYR A 38 0.57 -4.85 -2.63
N TRP A 39 1.86 -4.94 -2.34
CA TRP A 39 2.55 -3.98 -1.49
C TRP A 39 2.70 -2.61 -2.18
N ILE A 40 3.11 -2.59 -3.45
CA ILE A 40 3.26 -1.35 -4.25
C ILE A 40 1.90 -0.66 -4.48
N THR A 41 0.83 -1.43 -4.65
CA THR A 41 -0.54 -0.89 -4.82
C THR A 41 -1.20 -0.49 -3.50
N PHE A 42 -0.46 -0.50 -2.38
CA PHE A 42 -0.94 -0.21 -1.02
C PHE A 42 -2.11 -1.11 -0.54
N ARG A 43 -2.33 -2.25 -1.20
CA ARG A 43 -3.34 -3.27 -0.88
C ARG A 43 -2.74 -4.46 -0.14
N ALA A 44 -1.83 -4.17 0.80
CA ALA A 44 -1.05 -5.18 1.51
C ALA A 44 -1.89 -6.21 2.29
N SER A 45 -3.13 -5.85 2.70
CA SER A 45 -4.03 -6.76 3.41
C SER A 45 -4.52 -7.93 2.55
N GLU A 46 -4.67 -7.74 1.25
CA GLU A 46 -5.13 -8.78 0.32
C GLU A 46 -3.97 -9.71 -0.09
N GLY A 47 -2.74 -9.21 -0.03
CA GLY A 47 -1.52 -9.96 -0.31
C GLY A 47 -1.05 -10.89 0.81
N ALA A 48 -1.73 -10.93 1.95
CA ALA A 48 -1.29 -11.67 3.14
C ALA A 48 -1.26 -13.20 2.90
N SER A 49 -2.22 -13.75 2.16
CA SER A 49 -2.25 -15.20 1.88
C SER A 49 -1.03 -15.64 1.06
N PHE A 50 -0.60 -14.83 0.09
CA PHE A 50 0.58 -15.12 -0.73
C PHE A 50 1.88 -15.10 0.05
N TYR A 51 1.95 -14.31 1.14
CA TYR A 51 3.07 -14.34 2.06
C TYR A 51 3.20 -15.74 2.70
N TYR A 52 2.14 -16.26 3.30
CA TYR A 52 2.16 -17.59 3.93
C TYR A 52 2.47 -18.71 2.93
N THR A 53 1.90 -18.63 1.73
CA THR A 53 2.18 -19.59 0.66
C THR A 53 3.64 -19.54 0.20
N ALA A 54 4.28 -18.36 0.17
CA ALA A 54 5.71 -18.25 -0.12
C ALA A 54 6.56 -18.96 0.94
N TYR A 55 6.27 -18.77 2.23
CA TYR A 55 7.01 -19.47 3.30
C TYR A 55 6.74 -20.98 3.30
N LEU A 56 5.53 -21.42 2.96
CA LEU A 56 5.26 -22.85 2.73
C LEU A 56 6.11 -23.40 1.57
N GLY A 57 6.24 -22.66 0.48
CA GLY A 57 7.13 -23.01 -0.64
C GLY A 57 8.59 -23.12 -0.20
N ALA A 58 9.07 -22.17 0.62
CA ALA A 58 10.42 -22.20 1.16
C ALA A 58 10.63 -23.40 2.11
N MET A 59 9.68 -23.69 3.00
CA MET A 59 9.72 -24.85 3.88
C MET A 59 9.76 -26.16 3.08
N LEU A 60 9.01 -26.23 1.97
CA LEU A 60 9.01 -27.39 1.09
C LEU A 60 10.36 -27.57 0.39
N SER A 61 10.96 -26.49 -0.14
CA SER A 61 12.30 -26.53 -0.75
C SER A 61 13.38 -26.97 0.24
N TYR A 62 13.47 -26.33 1.41
CA TYR A 62 14.50 -26.68 2.40
C TYR A 62 14.22 -28.02 3.08
N GLY A 63 12.96 -28.40 3.27
CA GLY A 63 12.57 -29.70 3.79
C GLY A 63 13.09 -30.85 2.92
N VAL A 64 13.00 -30.72 1.59
CA VAL A 64 13.55 -31.70 0.64
C VAL A 64 15.09 -31.78 0.72
N VAL A 65 15.77 -30.63 0.86
CA VAL A 65 17.23 -30.59 1.00
C VAL A 65 17.68 -31.29 2.27
N ILE A 66 17.02 -31.04 3.40
CA ILE A 66 17.34 -31.67 4.68
C ILE A 66 17.04 -33.16 4.64
N TYR A 67 15.90 -33.57 4.07
CA TYR A 67 15.56 -34.98 3.89
C TYR A 67 16.65 -35.71 3.08
N LYS A 68 17.17 -35.08 2.03
CA LYS A 68 18.28 -35.64 1.23
C LYS A 68 19.61 -35.70 2.00
N SER A 69 19.94 -34.68 2.79
CA SER A 69 21.24 -34.57 3.47
C SER A 69 21.35 -35.43 4.74
N PHE A 70 20.23 -35.66 5.43
CA PHE A 70 20.20 -36.28 6.75
C PHE A 70 19.43 -37.60 6.81
N GLY A 71 18.50 -37.85 5.87
CA GLY A 71 17.72 -39.09 5.84
C GLY A 71 16.80 -39.22 7.05
N THR A 72 16.75 -40.41 7.65
CA THR A 72 15.87 -40.69 8.79
C THR A 72 16.39 -40.04 10.08
N PRO A 73 15.56 -39.29 10.81
CA PRO A 73 15.98 -38.62 12.03
C PRO A 73 16.32 -39.64 13.12
N ALA A 74 17.60 -39.67 13.52
CA ALA A 74 18.08 -40.47 14.63
C ALA A 74 18.19 -39.55 15.87
N PRO A 75 17.56 -39.89 17.01
CA PRO A 75 17.66 -39.10 18.23
C PRO A 75 19.00 -39.36 18.96
N THR A 76 20.11 -39.22 18.24
CA THR A 76 21.47 -39.35 18.80
C THR A 76 22.14 -37.98 18.88
N TRP A 77 23.10 -37.85 19.79
CA TRP A 77 23.81 -36.58 19.99
C TRP A 77 24.63 -36.18 18.76
N GLU A 78 25.19 -37.16 18.06
CA GLU A 78 25.96 -36.99 16.83
C GLU A 78 25.09 -36.44 15.70
N TYR A 79 23.83 -36.88 15.62
CA TYR A 79 22.86 -36.38 14.66
C TYR A 79 22.52 -34.90 14.93
N PHE A 80 22.37 -34.52 16.20
CA PHE A 80 22.11 -33.14 16.60
C PHE A 80 23.27 -32.21 16.23
N GLN A 81 24.52 -32.63 16.47
CA GLN A 81 25.70 -31.86 16.05
C GLN A 81 25.80 -31.69 14.54
N LYS A 82 25.39 -32.72 13.77
CA LYS A 82 25.40 -32.69 12.31
C LYS A 82 24.38 -31.66 11.79
N ILE A 83 23.18 -31.65 12.36
CA ILE A 83 22.12 -30.69 12.03
C ILE A 83 22.52 -29.25 12.38
N ASN A 84 23.10 -29.03 13.56
CA ASN A 84 23.46 -27.69 14.04
C ASN A 84 24.65 -27.04 13.28
N ARG A 85 25.29 -27.76 12.36
CA ARG A 85 26.34 -27.22 11.49
C ARG A 85 25.85 -26.94 10.07
N ASP A 86 24.64 -27.34 9.73
CA ASP A 86 24.13 -27.26 8.37
C ASP A 86 23.30 -26.00 8.15
N GLU A 87 23.71 -25.22 7.16
CA GLU A 87 23.05 -23.96 6.79
C GLU A 87 21.60 -24.15 6.33
N ASN A 88 21.26 -25.28 5.71
CA ASN A 88 19.91 -25.54 5.20
C ASN A 88 18.91 -25.74 6.33
N VAL A 89 19.35 -26.31 7.44
CA VAL A 89 18.54 -26.42 8.66
C VAL A 89 18.22 -25.03 9.20
N PHE A 90 19.22 -24.14 9.25
CA PHE A 90 19.00 -22.77 9.68
C PHE A 90 18.02 -22.02 8.77
N TYR A 91 18.10 -22.23 7.45
CA TYR A 91 17.13 -21.64 6.52
C TYR A 91 15.70 -22.20 6.72
N LEU A 92 15.55 -23.50 6.98
CA LEU A 92 14.24 -24.09 7.29
C LEU A 92 13.67 -23.52 8.61
N VAL A 93 14.48 -23.47 9.66
CA VAL A 93 14.07 -22.91 10.95
C VAL A 93 13.67 -21.45 10.80
N LEU A 94 14.45 -20.66 10.05
CA LEU A 94 14.14 -19.26 9.76
C LEU A 94 12.80 -19.13 9.02
N ALA A 95 12.55 -19.98 8.02
CA ALA A 95 11.28 -20.01 7.31
C ALA A 95 10.11 -20.33 8.25
N CYS A 96 10.27 -21.28 9.17
CA CYS A 96 9.25 -21.62 10.18
C CYS A 96 8.99 -20.45 11.15
N VAL A 97 10.06 -19.82 11.65
CA VAL A 97 9.94 -18.65 12.55
C VAL A 97 9.19 -17.52 11.86
N TRP A 98 9.53 -17.22 10.61
CA TRP A 98 8.88 -16.16 9.85
C TRP A 98 7.44 -16.51 9.46
N PHE A 99 7.15 -17.77 9.18
CA PHE A 99 5.78 -18.24 8.98
C PHE A 99 4.91 -17.96 10.23
N MET A 100 5.44 -18.14 11.44
CA MET A 100 4.73 -17.84 12.68
C MET A 100 4.66 -16.34 13.02
N ASN A 101 5.65 -15.54 12.59
CA ASN A 101 5.80 -14.12 12.96
C ASN A 101 5.41 -13.12 11.85
N ALA A 102 4.65 -13.56 10.85
CA ALA A 102 4.30 -12.84 9.62
C ALA A 102 3.68 -11.43 9.76
N GLN A 103 3.25 -11.04 10.96
CA GLN A 103 2.48 -9.81 11.19
C GLN A 103 3.32 -8.53 11.18
N VAL A 104 4.65 -8.62 11.26
CA VAL A 104 5.52 -7.43 11.40
C VAL A 104 5.40 -6.47 10.21
N PHE A 105 5.38 -6.98 8.97
CA PHE A 105 5.30 -6.14 7.76
C PHE A 105 3.91 -5.56 7.52
N ALA A 106 2.85 -6.30 7.82
CA ALA A 106 1.47 -5.82 7.70
C ALA A 106 1.18 -4.68 8.70
N ASN A 107 1.76 -4.75 9.90
CA ASN A 107 1.63 -3.70 10.91
C ASN A 107 2.41 -2.44 10.50
N ALA A 108 3.58 -2.60 9.88
CA ALA A 108 4.38 -1.47 9.41
C ALA A 108 3.67 -0.64 8.32
N SER A 109 3.04 -1.28 7.33
CA SER A 109 2.33 -0.54 6.26
C SER A 109 1.13 0.24 6.82
N ARG A 110 0.36 -0.36 7.72
CA ARG A 110 -0.76 0.30 8.42
C ARG A 110 -0.29 1.46 9.29
N PHE A 111 0.84 1.28 9.97
CA PHE A 111 1.45 2.34 10.76
C PHE A 111 1.85 3.53 9.89
N ILE A 112 2.53 3.29 8.76
CA ILE A 112 2.94 4.34 7.82
C ILE A 112 1.71 5.06 7.26
N GLN A 113 0.68 4.32 6.83
CA GLN A 113 -0.57 4.92 6.34
C GLN A 113 -1.23 5.81 7.41
N SER A 114 -1.32 5.33 8.65
CA SER A 114 -1.89 6.10 9.76
C SER A 114 -1.06 7.34 10.10
N TRP A 115 0.27 7.21 10.10
CA TRP A 115 1.19 8.31 10.36
C TRP A 115 1.09 9.39 9.28
N VAL A 116 1.13 9.00 7.99
CA VAL A 116 1.01 9.92 6.85
C VAL A 116 -0.32 10.67 6.93
N HIS A 117 -1.44 9.96 7.12
CA HIS A 117 -2.76 10.59 7.20
C HIS A 117 -2.86 11.56 8.38
N LYS A 118 -2.41 11.15 9.58
CA LYS A 118 -2.40 12.01 10.77
C LYS A 118 -1.53 13.26 10.62
N ASN A 119 -0.39 13.15 9.94
CA ASN A 119 0.51 14.28 9.74
C ASN A 119 0.01 15.23 8.64
N TYR A 120 -0.56 14.68 7.57
CA TYR A 120 -1.08 15.46 6.43
C TYR A 120 -2.35 16.24 6.80
N ASP A 121 -3.28 15.63 7.56
CA ASP A 121 -4.50 16.30 8.02
C ASP A 121 -4.20 17.52 8.90
N LYS A 122 -3.18 17.42 9.77
CA LYS A 122 -2.75 18.53 10.62
C LYS A 122 -2.14 19.67 9.79
N ALA A 123 -1.31 19.34 8.79
CA ALA A 123 -0.73 20.33 7.90
C ALA A 123 -1.81 21.07 7.10
N MET A 124 -2.77 20.33 6.51
CA MET A 124 -3.91 20.90 5.77
C MET A 124 -4.77 21.82 6.64
N ARG A 125 -5.07 21.43 7.89
CA ARG A 125 -5.85 22.27 8.80
C ARG A 125 -5.12 23.58 9.15
N THR A 126 -3.82 23.53 9.39
CA THR A 126 -3.01 24.74 9.66
C THR A 126 -3.00 25.66 8.44
N VAL A 127 -2.83 25.12 7.24
CA VAL A 127 -2.90 25.91 5.99
C VAL A 127 -4.29 26.55 5.84
N SER A 128 -5.36 25.79 6.05
CA SER A 128 -6.72 26.34 5.96
C SER A 128 -7.02 27.44 7.00
N PHE A 129 -6.45 27.35 8.20
CA PHE A 129 -6.55 28.42 9.20
C PHE A 129 -5.82 29.68 8.77
N VAL A 130 -4.61 29.54 8.23
CA VAL A 130 -3.81 30.65 7.71
C VAL A 130 -4.51 31.31 6.52
N GLU A 131 -5.07 30.53 5.60
CA GLU A 131 -5.87 31.04 4.48
C GLU A 131 -7.12 31.80 4.94
N GLN A 132 -7.86 31.24 5.90
CA GLN A 132 -9.03 31.90 6.47
C GLN A 132 -8.65 33.24 7.12
N ALA A 133 -7.54 33.26 7.88
CA ALA A 133 -7.04 34.48 8.49
C ALA A 133 -6.66 35.54 7.44
N PHE A 134 -5.96 35.16 6.37
CA PHE A 134 -5.66 36.09 5.27
C PHE A 134 -6.92 36.60 4.56
N SER A 135 -7.92 35.73 4.36
CA SER A 135 -9.20 36.10 3.75
C SER A 135 -9.97 37.08 4.63
N ASP A 136 -9.99 36.88 5.94
CA ASP A 136 -10.68 37.76 6.89
C ASP A 136 -9.99 39.12 6.98
N VAL A 137 -8.65 39.14 6.99
CA VAL A 137 -7.87 40.39 6.91
C VAL A 137 -8.15 41.13 5.60
N ALA A 138 -8.20 40.43 4.46
CA ALA A 138 -8.54 41.03 3.18
C ALA A 138 -9.95 41.64 3.18
N ARG A 139 -10.96 40.96 3.75
CA ARG A 139 -12.32 41.51 3.87
C ARG A 139 -12.39 42.71 4.81
N PHE A 140 -11.65 42.70 5.90
CA PHE A 140 -11.57 43.82 6.84
C PHE A 140 -10.90 45.04 6.19
N LEU A 141 -9.78 44.83 5.49
CA LEU A 141 -9.12 45.86 4.71
C LEU A 141 -10.05 46.40 3.63
N ASP A 142 -10.79 45.56 2.92
CA ASP A 142 -11.80 46.00 1.94
C ASP A 142 -12.86 46.91 2.60
N GLY A 143 -13.33 46.58 3.80
CA GLY A 143 -14.28 47.41 4.55
C GLY A 143 -13.68 48.73 5.10
N MET A 144 -12.39 48.73 5.44
CA MET A 144 -11.68 49.90 5.96
C MET A 144 -11.15 50.84 4.87
N LEU A 145 -10.68 50.29 3.75
CA LEU A 145 -10.15 51.04 2.60
C LEU A 145 -11.23 51.46 1.60
N LEU A 146 -12.38 50.78 1.56
CA LEU A 146 -13.52 51.18 0.73
C LEU A 146 -14.78 51.48 1.56
N PRO A 147 -14.75 52.42 2.53
CA PRO A 147 -15.98 52.97 3.07
C PRO A 147 -16.58 53.88 1.99
N SER A 148 -17.45 53.29 1.18
CA SER A 148 -18.24 53.97 0.16
C SER A 148 -17.44 54.50 -1.04
N ALA A 149 -18.01 54.32 -2.22
CA ALA A 149 -17.57 54.96 -3.44
C ALA A 149 -17.61 56.49 -3.27
N ASN A 150 -16.46 57.09 -2.96
CA ASN A 150 -16.27 58.53 -3.07
C ASN A 150 -15.40 58.81 -4.29
N ASN A 151 -15.86 59.72 -5.16
CA ASN A 151 -15.34 60.00 -6.50
C ASN A 151 -13.93 60.63 -6.55
N SER A 152 -13.13 60.51 -5.48
CA SER A 152 -11.83 61.18 -5.33
C SER A 152 -10.63 60.23 -5.28
N ILE A 153 -10.83 58.92 -5.49
CA ILE A 153 -9.73 57.95 -5.51
C ILE A 153 -9.10 57.92 -6.91
N HIS A 154 -7.83 58.33 -7.02
CA HIS A 154 -7.09 58.40 -8.28
C HIS A 154 -7.05 57.02 -8.99
N PRO A 155 -7.34 56.94 -10.31
CA PRO A 155 -7.57 55.67 -11.03
C PRO A 155 -6.39 54.69 -10.96
N TYR A 156 -5.17 55.19 -10.74
CA TYR A 156 -3.98 54.39 -10.53
C TYR A 156 -4.04 53.50 -9.27
N ILE A 157 -4.53 54.06 -8.16
CA ILE A 157 -4.58 53.35 -6.86
C ILE A 157 -5.63 52.23 -6.91
N ALA A 158 -6.74 52.47 -7.60
CA ALA A 158 -7.79 51.47 -7.81
C ALA A 158 -7.29 50.27 -8.63
N ASN A 159 -6.47 50.52 -9.66
CA ASN A 159 -5.90 49.46 -10.49
C ASN A 159 -4.83 48.64 -9.75
N LEU A 160 -3.98 49.30 -8.96
CA LEU A 160 -2.97 48.62 -8.13
C LEU A 160 -3.62 47.71 -7.07
N TYR A 161 -4.67 48.19 -6.41
CA TYR A 161 -5.42 47.41 -5.45
C TYR A 161 -6.12 46.20 -6.11
N ARG A 162 -6.70 46.36 -7.30
CA ARG A 162 -7.28 45.24 -8.06
C ARG A 162 -6.23 44.18 -8.41
N GLN A 163 -5.04 44.59 -8.82
CA GLN A 163 -3.93 43.68 -9.14
C GLN A 163 -3.44 42.92 -7.90
N ALA A 164 -3.26 43.62 -6.78
CA ALA A 164 -2.89 42.99 -5.50
C ALA A 164 -3.95 41.97 -5.04
N LYS A 165 -5.23 42.33 -5.13
CA LYS A 165 -6.36 41.44 -4.81
C LYS A 165 -6.36 40.19 -5.68
N SER A 166 -6.13 40.32 -6.99
CA SER A 166 -6.05 39.16 -7.90
C SER A 166 -4.86 38.23 -7.61
N ALA A 167 -3.71 38.78 -7.20
CA ALA A 167 -2.54 37.97 -6.86
C ALA A 167 -2.76 37.12 -5.59
N VAL A 168 -3.46 37.67 -4.59
CA VAL A 168 -3.83 36.95 -3.36
C VAL A 168 -4.83 35.84 -3.64
N ILE A 169 -5.85 36.09 -4.47
CA ILE A 169 -6.84 35.07 -4.86
C ILE A 169 -6.15 33.96 -5.67
N TRP A 170 -5.26 34.32 -6.60
CA TRP A 170 -4.50 33.36 -7.40
C TRP A 170 -3.59 32.48 -6.53
N ALA A 171 -2.90 33.06 -5.55
CA ALA A 171 -2.09 32.31 -4.59
C ALA A 171 -2.92 31.31 -3.75
N GLY A 172 -4.17 31.65 -3.44
CA GLY A 172 -5.09 30.77 -2.70
C GLY A 172 -5.78 29.67 -3.53
N GLN A 173 -5.64 29.67 -4.86
CA GLN A 173 -6.33 28.70 -5.74
C GLN A 173 -5.50 27.44 -6.08
N PHE A 174 -4.23 27.34 -5.65
CA PHE A 174 -3.34 26.18 -5.91
C PHE A 174 -3.60 24.94 -5.03
N GLN A 175 -4.87 24.57 -4.82
CA GLN A 175 -5.24 23.31 -4.16
C GLN A 175 -5.52 22.22 -5.22
N PRO A 176 -4.88 21.03 -5.18
CA PRO A 176 -5.32 19.91 -6.01
C PRO A 176 -6.71 19.47 -5.55
N GLN A 177 -7.69 19.49 -6.45
CA GLN A 177 -9.06 19.04 -6.16
C GLN A 177 -9.07 17.53 -5.85
N SER A 178 -8.91 17.18 -4.58
CA SER A 178 -9.18 15.84 -4.08
C SER A 178 -10.69 15.67 -3.92
N GLY A 179 -11.30 15.00 -4.89
CA GLY A 179 -12.48 14.14 -4.68
C GLY A 179 -13.70 14.76 -4.01
N ARG A 180 -14.34 15.75 -4.66
CA ARG A 180 -15.76 16.00 -4.41
C ARG A 180 -16.56 14.89 -5.11
N GLN A 181 -16.79 13.78 -4.42
CA GLN A 181 -17.82 12.82 -4.83
C GLN A 181 -19.13 13.59 -4.99
N THR A 182 -19.57 13.71 -6.23
CA THR A 182 -20.90 14.14 -6.61
C THR A 182 -21.90 13.06 -6.22
N SER A 183 -22.22 12.97 -4.93
CA SER A 183 -23.51 12.44 -4.49
C SER A 183 -24.57 13.48 -4.88
N ASN A 184 -25.01 13.41 -6.13
CA ASN A 184 -26.28 13.99 -6.57
C ASN A 184 -26.71 13.27 -7.85
N SER A 185 -27.15 12.04 -7.67
CA SER A 185 -27.95 11.30 -8.63
C SER A 185 -28.92 10.43 -7.86
N GLN A 186 -29.91 11.04 -7.20
CA GLN A 186 -31.20 10.44 -6.82
C GLN A 186 -31.98 11.38 -5.89
N SER A 187 -32.59 12.43 -6.43
CA SER A 187 -33.70 13.15 -5.77
C SER A 187 -34.54 13.97 -6.77
N GLY A 188 -34.72 13.46 -7.99
CA GLY A 188 -35.45 14.16 -9.07
C GLY A 188 -36.56 13.35 -9.74
N ARG A 189 -36.83 12.12 -9.29
CA ARG A 189 -37.95 11.30 -9.76
C ARG A 189 -38.65 10.75 -8.53
N PHE A 190 -39.72 11.41 -8.10
CA PHE A 190 -40.89 10.88 -7.38
C PHE A 190 -41.61 12.04 -6.69
N GLN A 191 -42.10 13.01 -7.48
CA GLN A 191 -43.17 13.90 -7.05
C GLN A 191 -43.95 14.37 -8.29
N SER A 192 -44.53 13.39 -8.99
CA SER A 192 -45.72 13.60 -9.81
C SER A 192 -46.85 12.83 -9.13
N ARG A 193 -47.84 13.58 -8.63
CA ARG A 193 -49.16 13.23 -8.09
C ARG A 193 -49.39 13.77 -6.68
N ALA A 194 -49.92 14.98 -6.60
CA ALA A 194 -51.08 15.31 -5.78
C ALA A 194 -51.43 16.79 -6.00
N ASN A 195 -52.72 17.05 -6.24
CA ASN A 195 -53.42 18.33 -6.01
C ASN A 195 -53.15 19.43 -7.07
N THR A 196 -54.13 20.12 -7.64
CA THR A 196 -55.56 20.26 -7.36
C THR A 196 -56.18 21.11 -8.47
N HIS A 197 -57.45 20.83 -8.79
CA HIS A 197 -58.51 21.71 -9.33
C HIS A 197 -58.25 22.58 -10.56
#